data_AF-A0A7S3BN42-F1
#
_entry.id   AF-A0A7S3BN42-F1
#
_cell.length_a   1.000
_cell.length_b   1.000
_cell.length_c   1.000
_cell.angle_alpha   90.00
_cell.angle_beta   90.00
_cell.angle_gamma   90.00
#
_symmetry.space_group_name_H-M   'P 1'
#
loop_
_entity.id
_entity.type
_entity.pdbx_description
1 polymer ?
#
loop_
_entity_poly.entity_id
_entity_poly.type
_entity_poly.pdbx_seq_one_letter_code
_entity_poly.pdbx_strand_id
1 'polypeptide(L)'
;PVQHSPTQHRKPPQRPRPPRRQASAGAATLQMGGGVADRRQDGALTVTVQAPQKARRDSLSLHCGTANRPHPHKAAKGGEDAVFADAATGVLGVADGVGSWARKGIDAGLYSKELLARTETAMRRDAVGPMSALTEAYEETSALGSATAVVARLRADSSNTAVLDICAVGDAQLRIYRKGALIAAT
;
A
#
# COMPACT_ATOMS: atom_id res chain seq x y z
N PRO A 1 -34.26 -28.70 -51.34
CA PRO A 1 -33.20 -27.67 -51.20
C PRO A 1 -33.74 -26.45 -50.43
N VAL A 2 -33.53 -26.40 -49.12
CA VAL A 2 -33.92 -25.28 -48.25
C VAL A 2 -32.64 -24.53 -47.89
N GLN A 3 -32.53 -23.28 -48.30
CA GLN A 3 -31.38 -22.42 -48.00
C GLN A 3 -31.54 -21.83 -46.58
N HIS A 4 -30.56 -22.06 -45.71
CA HIS A 4 -30.43 -21.35 -44.43
C HIS A 4 -29.50 -20.15 -44.59
N SER A 5 -29.99 -18.95 -44.30
CA SER A 5 -29.17 -17.74 -44.17
C SER A 5 -28.55 -17.66 -42.76
N PRO A 6 -27.27 -17.23 -42.61
CA PRO A 6 -26.63 -17.13 -41.30
C PRO A 6 -27.00 -15.82 -40.60
N THR A 7 -27.38 -15.93 -39.32
CA THR A 7 -27.66 -14.78 -38.43
C THR A 7 -26.35 -14.10 -38.02
N GLN A 8 -26.21 -12.81 -38.31
CA GLN A 8 -25.05 -12.01 -37.88
C GLN A 8 -25.20 -11.57 -36.41
N HIS A 9 -24.29 -11.98 -35.54
CA HIS A 9 -24.16 -11.42 -34.18
C HIS A 9 -23.52 -10.02 -34.23
N ARG A 10 -24.27 -8.99 -33.82
CA ARG A 10 -23.73 -7.63 -33.61
C ARG A 10 -23.01 -7.55 -32.25
N LYS A 11 -21.79 -7.02 -32.24
CA LYS A 11 -21.05 -6.66 -31.03
C LYS A 11 -21.71 -5.48 -30.28
N PRO A 12 -21.68 -5.45 -28.94
CA PRO A 12 -22.20 -4.34 -28.16
C PRO A 12 -21.33 -3.07 -28.29
N PRO A 13 -21.91 -1.87 -28.09
CA PRO A 13 -21.21 -0.60 -28.28
C PRO A 13 -20.15 -0.35 -27.21
N GLN A 14 -18.96 0.10 -27.62
CA GLN A 14 -17.88 0.52 -26.73
C GLN A 14 -18.13 1.94 -26.20
N ARG A 15 -17.91 2.17 -24.89
CA ARG A 15 -17.96 3.50 -24.27
C ARG A 15 -16.74 4.34 -24.69
N PRO A 16 -16.90 5.67 -24.90
CA PRO A 16 -15.78 6.55 -25.23
C PRO A 16 -14.85 6.76 -24.03
N ARG A 17 -13.54 6.83 -24.31
CA ARG A 17 -12.49 7.12 -23.32
C ARG A 17 -12.43 8.63 -23.06
N PRO A 18 -12.22 9.09 -21.81
CA PRO A 18 -12.05 10.51 -21.52
C PRO A 18 -10.69 11.03 -22.00
N PRO A 19 -10.58 12.34 -22.34
CA PRO A 19 -9.36 12.93 -22.87
C PRO A 19 -8.25 13.05 -21.82
N ARG A 20 -7.02 12.82 -22.27
CA ARG A 20 -5.79 12.86 -21.46
C ARG A 20 -5.38 14.33 -21.22
N ARG A 21 -5.52 14.82 -19.99
CA ARG A 21 -5.09 16.17 -19.60
C ARG A 21 -3.59 16.13 -19.30
N GLN A 22 -2.77 16.82 -20.11
CA GLN A 22 -1.38 17.10 -19.77
C GLN A 22 -1.37 18.17 -18.68
N ALA A 23 -0.75 17.88 -17.53
CA ALA A 23 -0.44 18.86 -16.50
C ALA A 23 1.08 19.01 -16.43
N SER A 24 1.59 20.17 -16.84
CA SER A 24 2.96 20.61 -16.55
C SER A 24 3.00 21.11 -15.10
N ALA A 25 3.75 20.41 -14.25
CA ALA A 25 4.00 20.86 -12.87
C ALA A 25 5.37 21.55 -12.82
N GLY A 26 5.36 22.88 -12.68
CA GLY A 26 6.53 23.65 -12.32
C GLY A 26 6.94 23.34 -10.87
N ALA A 27 8.22 23.00 -10.67
CA ALA A 27 8.78 22.80 -9.35
C ALA A 27 9.08 24.17 -8.70
N ALA A 28 8.42 24.46 -7.57
CA ALA A 28 8.81 25.56 -6.70
C ALA A 28 9.52 24.98 -5.46
N THR A 29 10.79 25.34 -5.30
CA THR A 29 11.59 25.05 -4.11
C THR A 29 11.43 26.20 -3.14
N LEU A 30 10.90 25.95 -1.94
CA LEU A 30 10.99 26.87 -0.82
C LEU A 30 11.86 26.21 0.26
N GLN A 31 12.94 26.89 0.64
CA GLN A 31 13.93 26.43 1.58
C GLN A 31 13.93 27.37 2.78
N MET A 32 13.53 26.89 3.97
CA MET A 32 13.95 27.42 5.27
C MET A 32 13.74 26.36 6.37
N GLY A 33 14.81 26.06 7.12
CA GLY A 33 14.84 25.60 8.52
C GLY A 33 13.99 24.41 8.96
N GLY A 34 14.64 23.24 9.14
CA GLY A 34 14.26 22.19 10.10
C GLY A 34 12.77 21.89 10.27
N GLY A 35 12.16 21.23 9.27
CA GLY A 35 10.76 20.82 9.32
C GLY A 35 10.52 19.46 8.70
N VAL A 36 9.62 18.67 9.29
CA VAL A 36 9.00 17.53 8.62
C VAL A 36 8.06 18.12 7.56
N ALA A 37 8.32 17.85 6.29
CA ALA A 37 7.43 18.26 5.21
C ALA A 37 6.41 17.12 4.96
N ASP A 38 5.15 17.37 5.32
CA ASP A 38 4.01 16.54 4.92
C ASP A 38 3.54 17.00 3.53
N ARG A 39 3.45 16.07 2.58
CA ARG A 39 2.86 16.32 1.25
C ARG A 39 1.87 15.21 0.94
N ARG A 40 0.58 15.57 0.91
CA ARG A 40 -0.53 14.68 0.53
C ARG A 40 -0.86 14.92 -0.95
N GLN A 41 -0.71 13.90 -1.78
CA GLN A 41 -1.27 13.84 -3.15
C GLN A 41 -1.95 12.49 -3.31
N ASP A 42 -3.23 12.50 -3.68
CA ASP A 42 -4.02 11.33 -4.07
C ASP A 42 -3.98 10.13 -3.09
N GLY A 43 -3.91 10.37 -1.77
CA GLY A 43 -3.92 9.29 -0.75
C GLY A 43 -2.55 8.68 -0.44
N ALA A 44 -1.49 9.13 -1.10
CA ALA A 44 -0.11 8.80 -0.72
C ALA A 44 0.44 9.84 0.29
N LEU A 45 1.12 9.34 1.32
CA LEU A 45 1.84 10.14 2.32
C LEU A 45 3.34 9.82 2.22
N THR A 46 4.16 10.82 1.93
CA THR A 46 5.62 10.68 2.00
C THR A 46 6.14 11.40 3.23
N VAL A 47 6.78 10.68 4.14
CA VAL A 47 7.43 11.26 5.32
C VAL A 47 8.94 11.25 5.13
N THR A 48 9.54 12.43 5.02
CA THR A 48 10.99 12.59 4.98
C THR A 48 11.54 12.69 6.40
N VAL A 49 12.44 11.78 6.76
CA VAL A 49 13.12 11.79 8.07
C VAL A 49 14.57 12.18 7.88
N GLN A 50 14.93 13.39 8.33
CA GLN A 50 16.34 13.83 8.36
C GLN A 50 17.05 13.29 9.60
N ALA A 51 18.10 12.49 9.38
CA ALA A 51 19.04 12.10 10.42
C ALA A 51 19.91 13.30 10.84
N PRO A 52 20.32 13.43 12.11
CA PRO A 52 21.23 14.50 12.52
C PRO A 52 22.60 14.30 11.85
N GLN A 53 23.18 15.38 11.34
CA GLN A 53 24.49 15.36 10.69
C GLN A 53 25.59 15.03 11.69
N LYS A 54 26.12 13.80 11.63
CA LYS A 54 27.44 13.42 12.16
C LYS A 54 27.95 12.20 11.41
N ALA A 55 29.24 12.26 11.03
CA ALA A 55 30.12 11.25 10.42
C ALA A 55 29.48 9.99 9.81
N ARG A 56 29.74 9.78 8.51
CA ARG A 56 29.41 8.63 7.64
C ARG A 56 28.81 7.45 8.42
N ARG A 57 27.48 7.45 8.54
CA ARG A 57 26.74 6.36 9.15
C ARG A 57 26.73 5.17 8.19
N ASP A 58 26.75 3.97 8.76
CA ASP A 58 26.31 2.76 8.07
C ASP A 58 24.93 3.02 7.46
N SER A 59 24.67 2.44 6.30
CA SER A 59 23.38 2.55 5.60
C SER A 59 22.22 2.29 6.57
N LEU A 60 21.17 3.12 6.52
CA LEU A 60 20.01 2.94 7.39
C LEU A 60 19.32 1.60 7.09
N SER A 61 19.23 0.73 8.09
CA SER A 61 18.56 -0.57 8.00
C SER A 61 17.21 -0.56 8.74
N LEU A 62 16.25 -1.34 8.23
CA LEU A 62 14.99 -1.60 8.92
C LEU A 62 15.13 -2.90 9.72
N HIS A 63 14.92 -2.83 11.03
CA HIS A 63 14.69 -4.01 11.87
C HIS A 63 13.21 -4.10 12.16
N CYS A 64 12.60 -5.24 11.87
CA CYS A 64 11.16 -5.43 11.99
C CYS A 64 10.81 -6.65 12.84
N GLY A 65 9.67 -6.56 13.50
CA GLY A 65 8.99 -7.67 14.16
C GLY A 65 7.49 -7.54 13.94
N THR A 66 6.80 -8.67 13.84
CA THR A 66 5.35 -8.71 13.60
C THR A 66 4.69 -9.60 14.65
N ALA A 67 3.45 -9.28 14.99
CA ALA A 67 2.62 -10.11 15.85
C ALA A 67 1.17 -9.99 15.38
N ASN A 68 0.49 -11.13 15.22
CA ASN A 68 -0.93 -11.19 14.91
C ASN A 68 -1.62 -11.99 16.02
N ARG A 69 -2.66 -11.42 16.63
CA ARG A 69 -3.42 -12.02 17.73
C ARG A 69 -4.91 -12.04 17.35
N PRO A 70 -5.36 -13.07 16.60
CA PRO A 70 -6.75 -13.16 16.17
C PRO A 70 -7.73 -13.21 17.33
N HIS A 71 -8.94 -12.70 17.11
CA HIS A 71 -10.07 -12.93 18.01
C HIS A 71 -10.29 -14.45 18.23
N PRO A 72 -10.57 -14.94 19.46
CA PRO A 72 -10.71 -16.38 19.74
C PRO A 72 -11.67 -17.13 18.79
N HIS A 73 -12.85 -16.56 18.51
CA HIS A 73 -13.81 -17.13 17.55
C HIS A 73 -13.30 -17.23 16.10
N LYS A 74 -12.26 -16.47 15.74
CA LYS A 74 -11.66 -16.43 14.40
C LYS A 74 -10.28 -17.12 14.35
N ALA A 75 -9.79 -17.64 15.48
CA ALA A 75 -8.44 -18.20 15.59
C ALA A 75 -8.28 -19.46 14.73
N ALA A 76 -9.31 -20.31 14.64
CA ALA A 76 -9.27 -21.55 13.85
C ALA A 76 -9.01 -21.31 12.34
N LYS A 77 -9.38 -20.13 11.82
CA LYS A 77 -9.12 -19.69 10.44
C LYS A 77 -7.91 -18.75 10.30
N GLY A 78 -7.15 -18.56 11.38
CA GLY A 78 -5.98 -17.68 11.43
C GLY A 78 -6.32 -16.19 11.44
N GLY A 79 -7.55 -15.80 11.81
CA GLY A 79 -7.98 -14.40 11.85
C GLY A 79 -8.33 -13.79 10.50
N GLU A 80 -8.73 -12.52 10.54
CA GLU A 80 -9.09 -11.71 9.37
C GLU A 80 -8.00 -10.70 8.99
N ASP A 81 -7.04 -10.49 9.87
CA ASP A 81 -5.90 -9.60 9.70
C ASP A 81 -4.76 -10.34 8.99
N ALA A 82 -3.96 -9.59 8.25
CA ALA A 82 -2.72 -10.04 7.64
C ALA A 82 -1.61 -9.01 7.88
N VAL A 83 -0.36 -9.48 7.91
CA VAL A 83 0.83 -8.66 8.12
C VAL A 83 2.01 -9.26 7.37
N PHE A 84 2.84 -8.42 6.77
CA PHE A 84 4.17 -8.79 6.31
C PHE A 84 5.20 -7.74 6.72
N ALA A 85 6.46 -8.17 6.86
CA ALA A 85 7.58 -7.27 7.04
C ALA A 85 8.82 -7.90 6.40
N ASP A 86 9.43 -7.17 5.48
CA ASP A 86 10.65 -7.55 4.79
C ASP A 86 11.76 -6.53 5.14
N ALA A 87 12.62 -6.94 6.07
CA ALA A 87 13.75 -6.14 6.52
C ALA A 87 14.77 -5.87 5.40
N ALA A 88 14.91 -6.80 4.43
CA ALA A 88 15.91 -6.69 3.38
C ALA A 88 15.54 -5.60 2.37
N THR A 89 14.24 -5.48 2.05
CA THR A 89 13.72 -4.48 1.12
C THR A 89 13.19 -3.22 1.84
N GLY A 90 13.12 -3.24 3.17
CA GLY A 90 12.64 -2.13 3.99
C GLY A 90 11.13 -1.92 3.90
N VAL A 91 10.35 -2.97 3.61
CA VAL A 91 8.91 -2.88 3.36
C VAL A 91 8.13 -3.54 4.49
N LEU A 92 7.01 -2.92 4.89
CA LEU A 92 6.06 -3.51 5.83
C LEU A 92 4.63 -3.21 5.40
N GLY A 93 3.71 -4.09 5.75
CA GLY A 93 2.30 -3.89 5.46
C GLY A 93 1.40 -4.63 6.44
N VAL A 94 0.25 -4.02 6.74
CA VAL A 94 -0.84 -4.65 7.48
C VAL A 94 -2.14 -4.45 6.72
N ALA A 95 -3.05 -5.41 6.82
CA ALA A 95 -4.40 -5.30 6.30
C ALA A 95 -5.39 -5.98 7.25
N ASP A 96 -6.54 -5.35 7.48
CA ASP A 96 -7.63 -5.86 8.30
C ASP A 96 -8.83 -6.20 7.41
N GLY A 97 -9.15 -7.49 7.31
CA GLY A 97 -10.30 -7.97 6.56
C GLY A 97 -11.62 -7.57 7.24
N VAL A 98 -12.51 -6.93 6.48
CA VAL A 98 -13.78 -6.40 7.02
C VAL A 98 -14.71 -7.54 7.46
N GLY A 99 -14.82 -7.77 8.78
CA GLY A 99 -15.56 -8.91 9.35
C GLY A 99 -17.06 -8.98 9.00
N SER A 100 -17.69 -7.90 8.50
CA SER A 100 -19.10 -7.93 8.09
C SER A 100 -19.38 -8.89 6.92
N TRP A 101 -18.36 -9.29 6.16
CA TRP A 101 -18.46 -10.31 5.11
C TRP A 101 -18.90 -11.68 5.62
N ALA A 102 -18.69 -11.98 6.91
CA ALA A 102 -19.15 -13.21 7.53
C ALA A 102 -20.68 -13.42 7.41
N ARG A 103 -21.47 -12.33 7.35
CA ARG A 103 -22.93 -12.40 7.14
C ARG A 103 -23.33 -12.99 5.78
N LYS A 104 -22.40 -13.00 4.83
CA LYS A 104 -22.56 -13.60 3.49
C LYS A 104 -21.80 -14.94 3.36
N GLY A 105 -21.30 -15.49 4.47
CA GLY A 105 -20.46 -16.69 4.45
C GLY A 105 -19.09 -16.51 3.82
N ILE A 106 -18.63 -15.27 3.64
CA ILE A 106 -17.35 -14.94 3.00
C ILE A 106 -16.29 -14.70 4.09
N ASP A 107 -15.13 -15.35 3.94
CA ASP A 107 -14.01 -15.16 4.85
C ASP A 107 -13.15 -13.97 4.42
N ALA A 108 -13.33 -12.83 5.10
CA ALA A 108 -12.53 -11.62 4.86
C ALA A 108 -11.03 -11.82 5.10
N GLY A 109 -10.65 -12.84 5.89
CA GLY A 109 -9.25 -13.20 6.09
C GLY A 109 -8.57 -13.75 4.85
N LEU A 110 -9.32 -14.34 3.90
CA LEU A 110 -8.75 -14.75 2.62
C LEU A 110 -8.41 -13.53 1.77
N TYR A 111 -9.29 -12.52 1.77
CA TYR A 111 -9.09 -11.27 1.05
C TYR A 111 -7.85 -10.51 1.55
N SER A 112 -7.75 -10.25 2.86
CA SER A 112 -6.63 -9.50 3.43
C SER A 112 -5.27 -10.19 3.22
N LYS A 113 -5.22 -11.52 3.38
CA LYS A 113 -4.02 -12.33 3.16
C LYS A 113 -3.59 -12.32 1.70
N GLU A 114 -4.52 -12.49 0.75
CA GLU A 114 -4.20 -12.43 -0.68
C GLU A 114 -3.74 -11.02 -1.09
N LEU A 115 -4.47 -9.98 -0.68
CA LEU A 115 -4.13 -8.59 -0.97
C LEU A 115 -2.71 -8.25 -0.51
N LEU A 116 -2.35 -8.60 0.73
CA LEU A 116 -1.01 -8.32 1.24
C LEU A 116 0.08 -9.17 0.59
N ALA A 117 -0.17 -10.45 0.30
CA ALA A 117 0.82 -11.30 -0.37
C ALA A 117 1.15 -10.79 -1.79
N ARG A 118 0.14 -10.31 -2.53
CA ARG A 118 0.33 -9.66 -3.82
C ARG A 118 1.06 -8.33 -3.69
N THR A 119 0.70 -7.54 -2.67
CA THR A 119 1.37 -6.26 -2.41
C THR A 119 2.84 -6.47 -2.08
N GLU A 120 3.17 -7.45 -1.23
CA GLU A 120 4.56 -7.81 -0.91
C GLU A 120 5.33 -8.21 -2.19
N THR A 121 4.72 -9.05 -3.03
CA THR A 121 5.32 -9.48 -4.31
C THR A 121 5.60 -8.29 -5.22
N ALA A 122 4.63 -7.38 -5.36
CA ALA A 122 4.77 -6.16 -6.16
C ALA A 122 5.86 -5.22 -5.63
N MET A 123 6.02 -5.13 -4.31
CA MET A 123 6.99 -4.26 -3.62
C MET A 123 8.43 -4.77 -3.69
N ARG A 124 8.66 -6.05 -4.03
CA ARG A 124 10.01 -6.58 -4.30
C ARG A 124 10.65 -5.95 -5.55
N ARG A 125 9.88 -5.26 -6.39
CA ARG A 125 10.39 -4.53 -7.56
C ARG A 125 10.84 -3.14 -7.15
N ASP A 126 12.10 -2.80 -7.43
CA ASP A 126 12.72 -1.58 -6.93
C ASP A 126 11.99 -0.28 -7.28
N ALA A 127 11.38 -0.21 -8.46
CA ALA A 127 10.72 1.01 -8.96
C ALA A 127 9.27 1.20 -8.47
N VAL A 128 8.73 0.27 -7.67
CA VAL A 128 7.31 0.29 -7.28
C VAL A 128 7.14 0.87 -5.88
N GLY A 129 6.29 1.89 -5.77
CA GLY A 129 5.89 2.50 -4.50
C GLY A 129 4.65 1.84 -3.89
N PRO A 130 4.36 2.08 -2.60
CA PRO A 130 3.26 1.43 -1.88
C PRO A 130 1.89 1.57 -2.56
N MET A 131 1.56 2.76 -3.08
CA MET A 131 0.27 3.01 -3.73
C MET A 131 0.09 2.17 -5.00
N SER A 132 1.13 2.12 -5.86
CA SER A 132 1.09 1.34 -7.10
C SER A 132 1.03 -0.16 -6.81
N ALA A 133 1.81 -0.64 -5.83
CA ALA A 133 1.78 -2.04 -5.43
C ALA A 133 0.42 -2.45 -4.86
N LEU A 134 -0.19 -1.61 -4.02
CA LEU A 134 -1.51 -1.89 -3.45
C LEU A 134 -2.62 -1.84 -4.51
N THR A 135 -2.50 -0.94 -5.49
CA THR A 135 -3.44 -0.86 -6.63
C THR A 135 -3.39 -2.11 -7.48
N GLU A 136 -2.19 -2.55 -7.86
CA GLU A 136 -2.00 -3.79 -8.63
C GLU A 136 -2.50 -5.01 -7.85
N ALA A 137 -2.15 -5.10 -6.56
CA ALA A 137 -2.64 -6.16 -5.70
C ALA A 137 -4.16 -6.19 -5.60
N TYR A 138 -4.81 -5.03 -5.52
CA TYR A 138 -6.26 -4.90 -5.52
C TYR A 138 -6.88 -5.42 -6.83
N GLU A 139 -6.31 -5.06 -7.98
CA GLU A 139 -6.79 -5.50 -9.30
C GLU A 139 -6.64 -7.02 -9.51
N GLU A 140 -5.63 -7.63 -8.92
CA GLU A 140 -5.34 -9.05 -9.05
C GLU A 140 -5.97 -9.94 -7.97
N THR A 141 -6.43 -9.37 -6.86
CA THR A 141 -7.01 -10.14 -5.75
C THR A 141 -8.33 -10.77 -6.17
N SER A 142 -8.39 -12.11 -6.11
CA SER A 142 -9.56 -12.89 -6.54
C SER A 142 -10.45 -13.31 -5.38
N ALA A 143 -9.91 -13.40 -4.16
CA ALA A 143 -10.70 -13.64 -2.96
C ALA A 143 -11.83 -12.61 -2.83
N LEU A 144 -13.00 -13.07 -2.39
CA LEU A 144 -14.11 -12.17 -2.10
C LEU A 144 -13.91 -11.52 -0.73
N GLY A 145 -14.16 -10.22 -0.65
CA GLY A 145 -14.06 -9.49 0.59
C GLY A 145 -13.71 -8.04 0.38
N SER A 146 -13.25 -7.42 1.46
CA SER A 146 -12.62 -6.11 1.48
C SER A 146 -11.71 -6.05 2.69
N ALA A 147 -10.74 -5.15 2.67
CA ALA A 147 -9.86 -4.89 3.80
C ALA A 147 -9.51 -3.40 3.89
N THR A 148 -9.17 -2.95 5.09
CA THR A 148 -8.36 -1.74 5.27
C THR A 148 -6.89 -2.13 5.22
N ALA A 149 -5.99 -1.21 4.85
CA ALA A 149 -4.59 -1.53 4.68
C ALA A 149 -3.69 -0.31 4.90
N VAL A 150 -2.49 -0.54 5.45
CA VAL A 150 -1.39 0.42 5.38
C VAL A 150 -0.10 -0.30 5.00
N VAL A 151 0.62 0.26 4.04
CA VAL A 151 1.87 -0.27 3.49
C VAL A 151 2.90 0.84 3.46
N ALA A 152 4.11 0.53 3.92
CA ALA A 152 5.20 1.49 3.99
C ALA A 152 6.52 0.91 3.47
N ARG A 153 7.35 1.76 2.86
CA ARG A 153 8.69 1.42 2.38
C ARG A 153 9.70 2.46 2.83
N LEU A 154 10.74 2.00 3.51
CA LEU A 154 11.91 2.81 3.86
C LEU A 154 12.89 2.79 2.68
N ARG A 155 13.15 3.97 2.10
CA ARG A 155 14.20 4.20 1.12
C ARG A 155 15.29 5.06 1.74
N ALA A 156 16.52 4.59 1.72
CA ALA A 156 17.69 5.39 2.07
C ALA A 156 18.44 5.74 0.79
N ASP A 157 18.83 7.00 0.65
CA ASP A 157 19.75 7.42 -0.41
C ASP A 157 21.18 7.61 0.11
N SER A 158 22.11 7.81 -0.82
CA SER A 158 23.52 8.08 -0.53
C SER A 158 23.75 9.46 0.12
N SER A 159 22.72 10.30 0.22
CA SER A 159 22.78 11.65 0.80
C SER A 159 22.53 11.68 2.31
N ASN A 160 22.45 10.51 2.97
CA ASN A 160 22.10 10.37 4.39
C ASN A 160 20.66 10.88 4.69
N THR A 161 19.80 10.86 3.68
CA THR A 161 18.36 11.12 3.80
C THR A 161 17.61 9.80 3.70
N ALA A 162 16.66 9.60 4.62
CA ALA A 162 15.75 8.46 4.57
C ALA A 162 14.33 8.96 4.34
N VAL A 163 13.64 8.29 3.43
CA VAL A 163 12.25 8.57 3.06
C VAL A 163 11.42 7.35 3.40
N LEU A 164 10.35 7.54 4.14
CA LEU A 164 9.33 6.52 4.37
C LEU A 164 8.13 6.85 3.48
N ASP A 165 7.96 6.10 2.40
CA ASP A 165 6.76 6.19 1.56
C ASP A 165 5.66 5.37 2.20
N ILE A 166 4.44 5.93 2.28
CA ILE A 166 3.31 5.31 2.94
C ILE A 166 2.07 5.40 2.04
N CYS A 167 1.32 4.32 1.94
CA CYS A 167 -0.03 4.30 1.41
C CYS A 167 -0.96 3.68 2.46
N ALA A 168 -2.06 4.37 2.77
CA ALA A 168 -3.07 3.90 3.72
C ALA A 168 -4.46 3.99 3.08
N VAL A 169 -5.28 2.96 3.31
CA VAL A 169 -6.65 2.84 2.81
C VAL A 169 -7.53 2.36 3.96
N GLY A 170 -8.61 3.09 4.25
CA GLY A 170 -9.49 2.80 5.37
C GLY A 170 -8.96 3.37 6.70
N ASP A 171 -9.05 2.58 7.77
CA ASP A 171 -8.74 2.98 9.14
C ASP A 171 -7.48 2.33 9.72
N ALA A 172 -6.73 1.57 8.92
CA ALA A 172 -5.41 1.07 9.28
C ALA A 172 -4.43 2.25 9.45
N GLN A 173 -3.65 2.25 10.54
CA GLN A 173 -2.84 3.39 10.93
C GLN A 173 -1.36 3.05 11.07
N LEU A 174 -0.51 4.01 10.69
CA LEU A 174 0.92 4.01 10.98
C LEU A 174 1.26 5.22 11.85
N ARG A 175 2.09 5.02 12.87
CA ARG A 175 2.60 6.08 13.77
C ARG A 175 4.12 6.04 13.81
N ILE A 176 4.76 7.20 13.72
CA ILE A 176 6.22 7.33 13.76
C ILE A 176 6.62 8.05 15.05
N TYR A 177 7.46 7.38 15.85
CA TYR A 177 8.00 7.94 17.08
C TYR A 177 9.50 8.20 16.93
N ARG A 178 9.96 9.36 17.43
CA ARG A 178 11.38 9.71 17.48
C ARG A 178 11.70 10.33 18.83
N LYS A 179 12.68 9.78 19.55
CA LYS A 179 13.08 10.22 20.91
C LYS A 179 11.87 10.32 21.87
N GLY A 180 10.96 9.35 21.80
CA GLY A 180 9.77 9.29 22.66
C GLY A 180 8.59 10.18 22.23
N ALA A 181 8.72 11.01 21.20
CA ALA A 181 7.65 11.86 20.69
C ALA A 181 7.03 11.31 19.40
N LEU A 182 5.71 11.42 19.25
CA LEU A 182 5.01 11.18 17.99
C LEU A 182 5.37 12.31 17.01
N ILE A 183 5.91 11.97 15.84
CA ILE A 183 6.34 12.96 14.84
C ILE A 183 5.51 12.91 13.54
N ALA A 184 4.83 11.80 13.27
CA ALA A 184 3.93 11.65 12.13
C ALA A 184 2.93 10.52 12.36
N ALA A 185 1.76 10.62 11.73
CA ALA A 185 0.75 9.57 11.66
C ALA A 185 -0.02 9.66 10.34
N THR A 186 -0.56 8.53 9.88
CA THR A 186 -1.42 8.46 8.69
C THR A 186 -2.83 8.93 8.96
#